data_AF-A0A5C6TQ68-F1
#
_entry.id   AF-A0A5C6TQ68-F1
#
_cell.length_a   1.000
_cell.length_b   1.000
_cell.length_c   1.000
_cell.angle_alpha   90.00
_cell.angle_beta   90.00
_cell.angle_gamma   90.00
#
_symmetry.space_group_name_H-M   'P 1'
#
loop_
_entity.id
_entity.type
_entity.pdbx_description
1 polymer ?
#
loop_
_entity_poly.entity_id
_entity_poly.type
_entity_poly.pdbx_seq_one_letter_code
_entity_poly.pdbx_strand_id
1 'polypeptide(L)' 'MFDRGLLSIDDDYAMLVARDRLADTGTRLLNPDGKLRLPGRADLLPHPKFLEYHRREIQGLN' A
#
# COMPACT_ATOMS: atom_id res chain seq x y z
N MET A 1 -4.31 -8.66 1.47
CA MET A 1 -2.91 -8.27 1.22
C MET A 1 -2.48 -7.17 2.19
N PHE A 2 -3.23 -6.08 2.30
CA PHE A 2 -2.96 -4.94 3.20
C PHE A 2 -2.90 -5.36 4.69
N ASP A 3 -3.99 -5.87 5.25
CA ASP A 3 -4.10 -6.28 6.68
C ASP A 3 -3.10 -7.36 7.12
N ARG A 4 -2.43 -8.01 6.16
CA ARG A 4 -1.43 -9.05 6.40
C ARG A 4 0.01 -8.54 6.22
N GLY A 5 0.19 -7.23 6.01
CA GLY A 5 1.49 -6.63 5.75
C GLY A 5 2.14 -7.04 4.43
N LEU A 6 1.38 -7.56 3.46
CA LEU A 6 1.91 -7.91 2.13
C LEU A 6 1.92 -6.72 1.17
N LEU A 7 1.17 -5.67 1.51
CA LEU A 7 1.02 -4.43 0.76
C LEU A 7 0.87 -3.26 1.75
N SER A 8 1.54 -2.15 1.51
CA SER A 8 1.24 -0.84 2.13
C SER A 8 1.31 0.26 1.07
N ILE A 9 1.15 1.51 1.49
CA ILE A 9 1.16 2.69 0.63
C ILE A 9 2.16 3.72 1.18
N ASP A 10 2.98 4.28 0.28
CA ASP A 10 3.90 5.38 0.57
C ASP A 10 3.20 6.74 0.55
N ASP A 11 3.87 7.79 1.00
CA ASP A 11 3.31 9.15 1.10
C ASP A 11 3.01 9.76 -0.28
N ASP A 12 3.68 9.27 -1.33
CA ASP A 12 3.43 9.62 -2.74
C ASP A 12 2.40 8.67 -3.42
N TYR A 13 1.71 7.86 -2.61
CA TYR A 13 0.75 6.85 -3.00
C TYR A 13 1.32 5.69 -3.85
N ALA A 14 2.63 5.47 -3.84
CA ALA A 14 3.24 4.24 -4.33
C ALA A 14 2.80 3.02 -3.51
N MET A 15 2.54 1.92 -4.19
CA MET A 15 2.25 0.63 -3.58
C MET A 15 3.56 -0.04 -3.14
N LEU A 16 3.70 -0.29 -1.85
CA LEU A 16 4.85 -0.96 -1.25
C LEU A 16 4.52 -2.44 -1.09
N VAL A 17 5.05 -3.29 -1.97
CA VAL A 17 4.73 -4.72 -2.03
C VAL A 17 5.84 -5.56 -1.40
N ALA A 18 5.50 -6.44 -0.47
CA ALA A 18 6.45 -7.40 0.10
C ALA A 18 6.70 -8.55 -0.88
N ARG A 19 7.51 -8.32 -1.92
CA ARG A 19 7.75 -9.26 -3.04
C ARG A 19 8.23 -10.65 -2.58
N ASP A 20 9.01 -10.72 -1.51
CA ASP A 20 9.49 -11.99 -0.96
C ASP A 20 8.40 -12.83 -0.28
N ARG A 21 7.23 -12.23 0.02
CA ARG A 21 6.11 -12.86 0.72
C ARG A 21 4.83 -12.93 -0.10
N LEU A 22 4.76 -12.22 -1.24
CA LEU A 22 3.60 -12.21 -2.13
C LEU A 22 3.95 -12.91 -3.44
N ALA A 23 3.29 -14.03 -3.71
CA ALA A 23 3.45 -14.77 -4.96
C ALA A 23 3.07 -13.92 -6.19
N ASP A 24 3.69 -14.22 -7.34
CA ASP A 24 3.46 -13.51 -8.60
C ASP A 24 1.99 -13.47 -9.05
N THR A 25 1.23 -14.52 -8.74
CA THR A 25 -0.21 -14.53 -9.02
C THR A 25 -0.96 -13.44 -8.24
N GLY A 26 -0.51 -13.11 -7.03
CA GLY A 26 -1.06 -12.02 -6.23
C GLY A 26 -0.67 -10.63 -6.74
N THR A 27 0.53 -10.47 -7.28
CA THR A 27 0.97 -9.17 -7.83
C THR A 27 0.15 -8.76 -9.06
N ARG A 28 -0.40 -9.73 -9.81
CA ARG A 28 -1.31 -9.48 -10.95
C ARG A 28 -2.64 -8.83 -10.57
N LEU A 29 -3.01 -8.81 -9.29
CA LEU A 29 -4.20 -8.12 -8.80
C LEU A 29 -3.96 -6.63 -8.52
N LEU A 30 -2.70 -6.19 -8.53
CA LEU A 30 -2.32 -4.82 -8.24
C LEU A 30 -2.36 -3.96 -9.51
N ASN A 31 -2.45 -2.65 -9.35
CA ASN A 31 -2.37 -1.74 -10.48
C ASN A 31 -0.99 -1.89 -11.15
N PRO A 32 -0.92 -2.02 -12.49
CA PRO A 32 0.35 -2.22 -13.20
C PRO A 32 1.35 -1.06 -13.04
N ASP A 33 0.85 0.15 -12.80
CA ASP A 33 1.66 1.34 -12.54
C ASP A 33 2.19 1.43 -11.10
N GLY A 34 1.79 0.50 -10.22
CA GLY A 34 2.20 0.47 -8.82
C GLY A 34 1.69 1.65 -8.00
N LYS A 35 0.62 2.32 -8.42
CA LYS A 35 0.05 3.48 -7.72
C LYS A 35 -1.37 3.22 -7.22
N LEU A 36 -1.72 3.82 -6.10
CA LEU A 36 -3.09 3.79 -5.60
C LEU A 36 -4.02 4.59 -6.54
N ARG A 37 -5.24 4.09 -6.76
CA ARG A 37 -6.28 4.88 -7.42
C ARG A 37 -6.93 5.79 -6.38
N LEU A 38 -6.71 7.09 -6.51
CA LEU A 38 -7.18 8.07 -5.55
C LEU A 38 -8.61 8.52 -5.84
N PRO A 39 -9.43 8.80 -4.82
CA PRO A 39 -10.71 9.47 -5.01
C PRO A 39 -10.49 10.90 -5.50
N GLY A 40 -11.44 11.43 -6.27
CA GLY A 40 -11.38 12.82 -6.76
C GLY A 40 -11.62 13.88 -5.68
N ARG A 41 -12.13 13.49 -4.50
CA ARG A 41 -12.34 14.39 -3.37
C ARG A 41 -11.22 14.25 -2.34
N ALA A 42 -10.68 15.40 -1.91
CA ALA A 42 -9.54 15.45 -1.00
C ALA A 42 -9.83 14.87 0.40
N ASP A 43 -11.07 14.99 0.89
CA ASP A 43 -11.50 14.48 2.20
C ASP A 43 -11.58 12.95 2.28
N LEU A 44 -11.54 12.28 1.12
CA LEU A 44 -11.53 10.81 1.02
C LEU A 44 -10.13 10.24 0.81
N LEU A 45 -9.10 11.10 0.71
CA LEU A 45 -7.73 10.62 0.53
C LEU A 45 -7.28 9.84 1.78
N PRO A 46 -6.46 8.78 1.61
CA PRO A 46 -5.86 8.10 2.75
C PRO A 46 -5.07 9.08 3.59
N HIS A 47 -5.36 9.14 4.89
CA HIS A 47 -4.68 10.07 5.78
C HIS A 47 -3.21 9.63 5.97
N PRO A 48 -2.22 10.51 5.78
CA PRO A 48 -0.80 10.14 5.79
C PRO A 48 -0.37 9.48 7.10
N LYS A 49 -0.87 9.95 8.25
CA LYS A 49 -0.57 9.31 9.55
C LYS A 49 -1.04 7.86 9.68
N PHE A 50 -2.12 7.47 9.02
CA PHE A 50 -2.56 6.08 9.03
C PHE A 50 -1.73 5.22 8.07
N LEU A 51 -1.26 5.78 6.96
CA LEU A 51 -0.31 5.11 6.07
C LEU A 51 1.04 4.89 6.76
N GLU A 52 1.57 5.91 7.42
CA GLU A 52 2.79 5.83 8.24
C GLU A 52 2.65 4.74 9.31
N TYR A 53 1.55 4.75 10.07
CA TYR A 53 1.27 3.72 11.07
C TYR A 53 1.23 2.32 10.45
N HIS A 54 0.55 2.15 9.32
CA HIS A 54 0.45 0.85 8.66
C HIS A 54 1.81 0.35 8.15
N ARG A 55 2.62 1.23 7.55
CA ARG A 55 4.00 0.89 7.14
C ARG A 55 4.80 0.39 8.35
N ARG A 56 4.76 1.13 9.45
CA ARG A 56 5.54 0.82 10.65
C ARG A 56 5.07 -0.42 11.40
N GLU A 57 3.79 -0.48 11.74
CA GLU A 57 3.26 -1.47 12.68
C GLU A 57 2.75 -2.75 12.01
N ILE A 58 2.30 -2.66 10.75
CA ILE A 58 1.67 -3.79 10.06
C ILE A 58 2.60 -4.38 9.00
N GLN A 59 3.21 -3.56 8.16
CA GLN A 59 4.15 -4.05 7.15
C GLN A 59 5.56 -4.27 7.71
N GLY A 60 5.97 -3.49 8.72
CA GLY A 60 7.30 -3.53 9.32
C GLY A 60 8.35 -2.74 8.55
N LEU A 61 7.97 -1.66 7.88
CA LEU A 61 8.87 -0.72 7.19
C LEU A 61 9.13 0.50 8.08
N ASN A 62 10.39 0.94 8.14
CA ASN A 62 10.82 2.14 8.86
C ASN A 62 10.96 3.33 7.91
#